data_AF-X1MJA8-F1
#
_entry.id   AF-X1MJA8-F1
#
_cell.length_a   1.000
_cell.length_b   1.000
_cell.length_c   1.000
_cell.angle_alpha   90.00
_cell.angle_beta   90.00
_cell.angle_gamma   90.00
#
_symmetry.space_group_name_H-M   'P 1'
#
loop_
_entity.id
_entity.type
_entity.pdbx_description
1 polymer ?
#
loop_
_entity_poly.entity_id
_entity_poly.type
_entity_poly.pdbx_seq_one_letter_code
_entity_poly.pdbx_strand_id
1 'polypeptide(L)'
;RPEFALREENQVIGYEASGAAPGLTAALENPEVSKPDPYFGYQNTLPVFKEALKTAVHYPYVKQWGEIDGVIATALEYIFTGVKTVEQSVRDAAAQVNTILAE
;
A
#
# COMPACT_ATOMS: atom_id res chain seq x y z
N ARG A 1 19.95 8.92 8.25
CA ARG A 1 19.52 10.13 7.51
C ARG A 1 18.62 9.67 6.39
N PRO A 2 17.28 9.80 6.50
CA PRO A 2 16.33 9.34 5.49
C PRO A 2 16.65 9.91 4.10
N GLU A 3 17.28 11.08 4.03
CA GLU A 3 17.72 11.75 2.80
C GLU A 3 18.73 10.94 1.99
N PHE A 4 19.50 10.05 2.62
CA PHE A 4 20.41 9.15 1.90
C PHE A 4 19.62 8.08 1.12
N ALA A 5 18.64 7.45 1.76
CA ALA A 5 17.81 6.43 1.13
C ALA A 5 16.90 6.99 0.02
N LEU A 6 16.61 8.29 0.08
CA LEU A 6 15.79 9.00 -0.91
C LEU A 6 16.60 9.57 -2.09
N ARG A 7 17.81 9.09 -2.34
CA ARG A 7 18.52 9.38 -3.60
C ARG A 7 18.14 8.37 -4.66
N GLU A 8 18.03 8.80 -5.90
CA GLU A 8 17.70 7.94 -7.04
C GLU A 8 18.59 6.69 -7.10
N GLU A 9 19.91 6.89 -7.06
CA GLU A 9 20.93 5.83 -7.06
C GLU A 9 20.67 4.77 -5.97
N ASN A 10 20.30 5.22 -4.77
CA ASN A 10 20.10 4.32 -3.63
C ASN A 10 18.77 3.59 -3.69
N GLN A 11 17.75 4.17 -4.34
CA GLN A 11 16.49 3.47 -4.59
C GLN A 11 16.62 2.42 -5.69
N VAL A 12 17.45 2.66 -6.72
CA VAL A 12 17.78 1.66 -7.73
C VAL A 12 18.52 0.48 -7.09
N ILE A 13 19.53 0.75 -6.25
CA ILE A 13 20.24 -0.29 -5.49
C ILE A 13 19.27 -1.07 -4.58
N GLY A 14 18.35 -0.37 -3.91
CA GLY A 14 17.33 -1.01 -3.06
C GLY A 14 16.40 -1.94 -3.86
N TYR A 15 15.98 -1.51 -5.05
CA TYR A 15 15.17 -2.32 -5.96
C TYR A 15 15.93 -3.57 -6.41
N GLU A 16 17.18 -3.46 -6.85
CA GLU A 16 17.97 -4.61 -7.29
C GLU A 16 18.23 -5.62 -6.15
N ALA A 17 18.46 -5.12 -4.94
CA ALA A 17 18.77 -5.96 -3.79
C ALA A 17 17.55 -6.67 -3.19
N SER A 18 16.35 -6.11 -3.31
CA SER A 18 15.18 -6.57 -2.55
C SER A 18 13.86 -6.64 -3.32
N GLY A 19 13.81 -6.10 -4.54
CA GLY A 19 12.58 -5.89 -5.29
C GLY A 19 11.72 -4.74 -4.75
N ALA A 20 12.18 -3.99 -3.74
CA ALA A 20 11.44 -2.85 -3.20
C ALA A 20 11.28 -1.76 -4.27
N ALA A 21 10.04 -1.48 -4.66
CA ALA A 21 9.74 -0.49 -5.67
C ALA A 21 10.24 0.91 -5.25
N PRO A 22 10.91 1.66 -6.14
CA PRO A 22 11.31 3.03 -5.86
C PRO A 22 10.11 3.94 -5.56
N GLY A 23 10.27 4.84 -4.57
CA GLY A 23 9.29 5.86 -4.24
C GLY A 23 9.44 7.17 -5.03
N LEU A 24 10.54 7.34 -5.78
CA LEU A 24 10.78 8.50 -6.63
C LEU A 24 10.44 8.21 -8.09
N THR A 25 9.70 9.13 -8.73
CA THR A 25 9.38 9.01 -10.16
C THR A 25 10.63 8.96 -11.04
N ALA A 26 11.68 9.71 -10.69
CA ALA A 26 12.95 9.67 -11.42
C ALA A 26 13.61 8.27 -11.38
N ALA A 27 13.59 7.62 -10.22
CA ALA A 27 14.11 6.26 -10.09
C ALA A 27 13.28 5.24 -10.87
N LEU A 28 11.95 5.43 -10.96
CA LEU A 28 11.06 4.58 -11.77
C LEU A 28 11.34 4.63 -13.28
N GLU A 29 11.99 5.69 -13.76
CA GLU A 29 12.37 5.86 -15.17
C GLU A 29 13.73 5.21 -15.49
N ASN A 30 14.44 4.71 -14.47
CA ASN A 30 15.71 4.04 -14.66
C ASN A 30 15.52 2.69 -15.40
N PRO A 31 16.32 2.38 -16.44
CA PRO A 31 16.23 1.12 -17.16
C PRO A 31 16.35 -0.13 -16.28
N GLU A 32 17.14 -0.05 -15.20
CA GLU A 32 17.40 -1.18 -14.31
C GLU A 32 16.16 -1.58 -13.50
N VAL A 33 15.26 -0.63 -13.23
CA VAL A 33 14.00 -0.90 -12.52
C VAL A 33 12.84 -1.23 -13.47
N SER A 34 13.04 -1.02 -14.77
CA SER A 34 12.04 -1.25 -15.83
C SER A 34 12.28 -2.56 -16.60
N LYS A 35 13.04 -3.49 -16.03
CA LYS A 35 13.35 -4.76 -16.67
C LYS A 35 12.12 -5.68 -16.74
N PRO A 36 11.91 -6.39 -17.86
CA PRO A 36 10.92 -7.46 -17.95
C PRO A 36 11.14 -8.53 -16.87
N ASP A 37 10.07 -8.89 -16.17
CA ASP A 37 10.10 -9.95 -15.15
C ASP A 37 9.54 -11.27 -15.74
N PRO A 38 10.35 -12.35 -15.83
CA PRO A 38 9.90 -13.66 -16.33
C PRO A 38 8.73 -14.26 -15.53
N TYR A 39 8.64 -13.99 -14.22
CA TYR A 39 7.53 -14.46 -13.38
C TYR A 39 6.19 -13.90 -13.87
N PHE A 40 6.19 -12.67 -14.34
CA PHE A 40 5.03 -11.99 -14.92
C PHE A 40 4.97 -12.13 -16.46
N GLY A 41 5.55 -13.18 -17.03
CA GLY A 41 5.53 -13.41 -18.48
C GLY A 41 6.31 -12.36 -19.28
N TYR A 42 7.43 -11.87 -18.72
CA TYR A 42 8.28 -10.82 -19.29
C TYR A 42 7.58 -9.46 -19.44
N GLN A 43 6.61 -9.17 -18.57
CA GLN A 43 6.03 -7.85 -18.47
C GLN A 43 6.93 -6.89 -17.67
N ASN A 44 6.98 -5.63 -18.08
CA ASN A 44 7.48 -4.55 -17.22
C ASN A 44 6.35 -4.12 -16.26
N THR A 45 6.48 -4.45 -14.98
CA THR A 45 5.41 -4.31 -13.99
C THR A 45 5.33 -2.91 -13.36
N LEU A 46 6.45 -2.21 -13.21
CA LEU A 46 6.46 -0.89 -12.57
C LEU A 46 5.60 0.17 -13.27
N PRO A 47 5.54 0.26 -14.62
CA PRO A 47 4.60 1.14 -15.31
C PRO A 47 3.13 0.84 -14.97
N VAL A 48 2.77 -0.43 -14.78
CA VAL A 48 1.39 -0.80 -14.39
C VAL A 48 1.09 -0.29 -12.99
N PHE A 49 2.02 -0.44 -12.04
CA PHE A 49 1.86 0.10 -10.70
C PHE A 49 1.84 1.64 -10.69
N LYS A 50 2.68 2.30 -11.51
CA LYS A 50 2.68 3.77 -11.68
C LYS A 50 1.33 4.29 -12.18
N GLU A 51 0.70 3.59 -13.12
CA GLU A 51 -0.64 3.94 -13.58
C GLU A 51 -1.70 3.73 -12.49
N ALA A 52 -1.63 2.64 -11.71
CA ALA A 52 -2.56 2.38 -10.60
C ALA A 52 -2.48 3.47 -9.51
N LEU A 53 -1.30 4.07 -9.29
CA LEU A 53 -1.13 5.17 -8.34
C LEU A 53 -1.91 6.43 -8.72
N LYS A 54 -2.28 6.62 -10.00
CA LYS A 54 -3.09 7.78 -10.44
C LYS A 54 -4.49 7.78 -9.86
N THR A 55 -5.00 6.60 -9.49
CA THR A 55 -6.33 6.43 -8.88
C THR A 55 -6.24 6.01 -7.42
N ALA A 56 -5.04 5.88 -6.87
CA ALA A 56 -4.84 5.49 -5.48
C ALA A 56 -5.31 6.61 -4.55
N VAL A 57 -6.02 6.24 -3.50
CA VAL A 57 -6.42 7.15 -2.43
C VAL A 57 -5.48 6.91 -1.26
N HIS A 58 -4.83 7.96 -0.78
CA HIS A 58 -3.98 7.84 0.39
C HIS A 58 -4.84 7.54 1.63
N TYR A 59 -4.30 6.77 2.56
CA TYR A 59 -4.95 6.60 3.85
C TYR A 59 -4.97 7.93 4.63
N PRO A 60 -5.98 8.14 5.49
CA PRO A 60 -6.00 9.27 6.41
C PRO A 60 -4.75 9.34 7.30
N TYR A 61 -4.16 10.53 7.43
CA TYR A 61 -3.04 10.77 8.34
C TYR A 61 -3.56 11.18 9.73
N VAL A 62 -4.07 10.21 10.49
CA VAL A 62 -4.53 10.40 11.86
C VAL A 62 -3.68 9.58 12.83
N LYS A 63 -3.48 10.08 14.06
CA LYS A 63 -2.63 9.42 15.06
C LYS A 63 -3.13 8.00 15.37
N GLN A 64 -4.43 7.81 15.34
CA GLN A 64 -5.13 6.56 15.62
C GLN A 64 -5.20 5.61 14.42
N TRP A 65 -4.55 5.93 13.28
CA TRP A 65 -4.72 5.14 12.05
C TRP A 65 -4.43 3.64 12.23
N GLY A 66 -3.40 3.28 13.02
CA GLY A 66 -3.10 1.87 13.29
C GLY A 66 -4.22 1.12 14.02
N GLU A 67 -4.99 1.81 14.88
CA GLU A 67 -6.14 1.22 15.56
C GLU A 67 -7.35 1.10 14.61
N ILE A 68 -7.58 2.14 13.80
CA ILE A 68 -8.61 2.15 12.76
C ILE A 68 -8.39 1.00 11.76
N ASP A 69 -7.15 0.82 11.28
CA ASP A 69 -6.77 -0.26 10.38
C ASP A 69 -7.05 -1.64 11.00
N GLY A 70 -6.74 -1.82 12.30
CA GLY A 70 -7.07 -3.04 13.04
C GLY A 70 -8.57 -3.33 13.07
N VAL A 71 -9.41 -2.33 13.36
CA VAL A 71 -10.88 -2.47 13.35
C VAL A 71 -11.39 -2.89 11.96
N ILE A 72 -10.87 -2.28 10.89
CA ILE A 72 -11.25 -2.61 9.52
C ILE A 72 -10.81 -4.04 9.16
N ALA A 73 -9.58 -4.43 9.51
CA ALA A 73 -9.05 -5.76 9.24
C ALA A 73 -9.89 -6.85 9.93
N THR A 74 -10.23 -6.68 11.20
CA THR A 74 -11.11 -7.63 11.93
C THR A 74 -12.51 -7.69 11.30
N ALA A 75 -13.06 -6.57 10.85
CA ALA A 75 -14.36 -6.57 10.18
C ALA A 75 -14.36 -7.38 8.89
N LEU A 76 -13.28 -7.28 8.09
CA LEU A 76 -13.07 -8.10 6.89
C LEU A 76 -12.90 -9.58 7.25
N GLU A 77 -12.16 -9.90 8.31
CA GLU A 77 -12.02 -11.28 8.79
C GLU A 77 -13.38 -11.90 9.13
N TYR A 78 -14.26 -11.18 9.83
CA TYR A 78 -15.61 -11.65 10.12
C TYR A 78 -16.48 -11.84 8.88
N ILE A 79 -16.27 -11.04 7.84
CA ILE A 79 -16.94 -11.22 6.54
C ILE A 79 -16.45 -12.51 5.87
N PHE A 80 -15.13 -12.69 5.76
CA PHE A 80 -14.55 -13.84 5.06
C PHE A 80 -14.80 -15.17 5.77
N THR A 81 -14.89 -15.16 7.10
CA THR A 81 -15.17 -16.34 7.91
C THR A 81 -16.68 -16.60 8.09
N GLY A 82 -17.54 -15.71 7.61
CA GLY A 82 -18.99 -15.84 7.72
C GLY A 82 -19.54 -15.62 9.13
N VAL A 83 -18.74 -15.05 10.05
CA VAL A 83 -19.16 -14.72 11.42
C VAL A 83 -20.21 -13.61 11.42
N LYS A 84 -20.08 -12.65 10.50
CA LYS A 84 -21.03 -11.54 10.30
C LYS A 84 -21.33 -11.36 8.81
N THR A 85 -22.50 -10.81 8.52
CA THR A 85 -22.80 -10.33 7.16
C THR A 85 -21.94 -9.12 6.82
N VAL A 86 -21.76 -8.84 5.53
CA VAL A 86 -21.06 -7.62 5.06
C VAL A 86 -21.66 -6.37 5.70
N GLU A 87 -22.98 -6.24 5.68
CA GLU A 87 -23.66 -5.07 6.24
C GLU A 87 -23.39 -4.92 7.74
N GLN A 88 -23.51 -6.00 8.51
CA GLN A 88 -23.30 -5.94 9.96
C GLN A 88 -21.85 -5.60 10.29
N SER A 89 -20.88 -6.27 9.67
CA SER A 89 -19.45 -6.00 9.89
C SER A 89 -19.09 -4.56 9.56
N VAL A 90 -19.56 -4.03 8.42
CA VAL A 90 -19.24 -2.67 8.00
C VAL A 90 -19.88 -1.63 8.94
N ARG A 91 -21.14 -1.83 9.37
CA ARG A 91 -21.80 -0.92 10.32
C ARG A 91 -21.11 -0.90 11.68
N ASP A 92 -20.75 -2.07 12.20
CA ASP A 92 -20.07 -2.18 13.50
C ASP A 92 -18.68 -1.53 13.46
N ALA A 93 -17.91 -1.78 12.39
CA ALA A 93 -16.61 -1.16 12.18
C ALA A 93 -16.73 0.37 12.10
N ALA A 94 -17.69 0.89 11.34
CA ALA A 94 -17.92 2.33 11.23
C ALA A 94 -18.25 2.96 12.59
N ALA A 95 -19.07 2.30 13.41
CA ALA A 95 -19.39 2.78 14.75
C ALA A 95 -18.14 2.84 15.66
N GLN A 96 -17.29 1.82 15.62
CA GLN A 96 -16.04 1.79 16.40
C GLN A 96 -15.04 2.86 15.92
N VAL A 97 -14.87 3.01 14.60
CA VAL A 97 -14.01 4.06 14.03
C VAL A 97 -14.49 5.45 14.44
N ASN A 98 -15.80 5.71 14.46
CA ASN A 98 -16.34 6.98 14.93
C ASN A 98 -16.01 7.25 16.41
N THR A 99 -16.02 6.22 17.26
CA THR A 99 -15.60 6.35 18.66
C THR A 99 -14.12 6.70 18.76
N ILE A 100 -13.25 5.99 18.03
CA ILE A 100 -11.80 6.23 18.02
C ILE A 100 -11.48 7.67 17.56
N LEU A 101 -12.19 8.15 16.55
CA LEU A 101 -12.00 9.50 16.02
C LEU A 101 -12.54 10.61 16.93
N ALA A 102 -13.35 10.28 17.93
CA ALA A 102 -13.89 11.24 18.88
C ALA A 102 -12.96 11.48 20.09
N GLU A 103 -11.89 10.69 20.24
CA GLU A 103 -10.83 10.82 21.25
C GLU A 103 -9.70 11.77 20.83
#